data_AF-A0A0S4ISV6-F1
#
_entry.id   AF-A0A0S4ISV6-F1
#
_cell.length_a   1.000
_cell.length_b   1.000
_cell.length_c   1.000
_cell.angle_alpha   90.00
_cell.angle_beta   90.00
_cell.angle_gamma   90.00
#
_symmetry.space_group_name_H-M   'P 1'
#
loop_
_entity.id
_entity.type
_entity.pdbx_description
1 polymer ?
#
loop_
_entity_poly.entity_id
_entity_poly.type
_entity_poly.pdbx_seq_one_letter_code
_entity_poly.pdbx_strand_id
1 'polypeptide(L)'
;MQVEVKALIGSQETYNTTLSLLQGQFIRQDLQENHFLDTAGREFFAQGTILRIRLIAVPQSPTNSSQQEAIGHGSLLQYSSAKLMMKAHTHVEDGSQISWTAEEAIPVDTARAILTTPRQLYALLQAANIVSETILPRLEREVPREHLDALEYVGSFSTLRTVCHFKSEAQPGLVMHIDKTTYPFGERFEVEVPNITVPVHDVAEEVAAFLTANGIPFEFAEESKFQRFVHGVQATKSSSHMVQDVKVVLDSVEGVQRVSANLESFLLSEKQQDNTFYDGFDDELAARGAFFRLRHEVHGNRFAAVLKEHQDVDSGSQVNWTQELELSPDVAHAILHDPTGFLAQAGSNALAQSLKEKFGVTRLRSIGSFSTVRRVYAWENATSQPSGGLQLRVDTTTFPFGEHYEVEVTAKWWSATSRGHNNISVR
;
A
#
# COMPACT_ATOMS: atom_id res chain seq x y z
N MET A 1 23.23 18.53 -10.38
CA MET A 1 21.94 18.28 -11.06
C MET A 1 22.02 16.90 -11.66
N GLN A 2 20.99 16.09 -11.49
CA GLN A 2 20.82 14.78 -12.13
C GLN A 2 19.76 14.94 -13.23
N VAL A 3 20.08 14.45 -14.43
CA VAL A 3 19.17 14.36 -15.57
C VAL A 3 19.05 12.88 -15.95
N GLU A 4 17.82 12.41 -16.11
CA GLU A 4 17.52 11.02 -16.45
C GLU A 4 16.31 10.90 -17.38
N VAL A 5 16.31 9.90 -18.27
CA VAL A 5 15.14 9.50 -19.07
C VAL A 5 14.39 8.40 -18.33
N LYS A 6 13.05 8.40 -18.40
CA LYS A 6 12.15 7.45 -17.76
C LYS A 6 11.01 7.04 -18.68
N ALA A 7 10.84 5.74 -18.85
CA ALA A 7 9.68 5.18 -19.54
C ALA A 7 9.05 4.04 -18.73
N LEU A 8 7.73 4.01 -18.68
CA LEU A 8 6.92 2.93 -18.16
C LEU A 8 6.82 1.83 -19.21
N ILE A 9 7.01 0.58 -18.81
CA ILE A 9 6.79 -0.58 -19.69
C ILE A 9 5.59 -1.36 -19.17
N GLY A 10 4.67 -1.72 -20.08
CA GLY A 10 3.27 -1.97 -19.71
C GLY A 10 2.96 -3.26 -18.95
N SER A 11 3.87 -4.23 -18.86
CA SER A 11 3.58 -5.54 -18.26
C SER A 11 4.81 -6.29 -17.76
N GLN A 12 4.58 -7.34 -17.00
CA GLN A 12 5.63 -8.29 -16.59
C GLN A 12 6.27 -8.99 -17.79
N GLU A 13 5.50 -9.26 -18.86
CA GLU A 13 6.01 -9.88 -20.10
C GLU A 13 6.98 -8.94 -20.82
N THR A 14 6.63 -7.66 -20.93
CA THR A 14 7.49 -6.66 -21.56
C THR A 14 8.73 -6.38 -20.71
N TYR A 15 8.60 -6.37 -19.38
CA TYR A 15 9.74 -6.35 -18.45
C TYR A 15 10.71 -7.52 -18.67
N ASN A 16 10.19 -8.75 -18.75
CA ASN A 16 11.02 -9.93 -18.99
C ASN A 16 11.70 -9.89 -20.37
N THR A 17 10.98 -9.43 -21.39
CA THR A 17 11.50 -9.24 -22.75
C THR A 17 12.67 -8.24 -22.75
N THR A 18 12.52 -7.09 -22.10
CA THR A 18 13.58 -6.08 -21.95
C THR A 18 14.81 -6.67 -21.25
N LEU A 19 14.62 -7.45 -20.18
CA LEU A 19 15.71 -8.14 -19.49
C LEU A 19 16.46 -9.11 -20.42
N SER A 20 15.72 -9.93 -21.18
CA SER A 20 16.33 -10.89 -22.11
C SER A 20 17.16 -10.22 -23.20
N LEU A 21 16.68 -9.10 -23.76
CA LEU A 21 17.40 -8.34 -24.77
C LEU A 21 18.72 -7.75 -24.26
N LEU A 22 18.76 -7.38 -22.98
CA LEU A 22 19.92 -6.74 -22.34
C LEU A 22 20.75 -7.72 -21.50
N GLN A 23 20.49 -9.02 -21.56
CA GLN A 23 21.20 -10.03 -20.75
C GLN A 23 22.71 -10.00 -21.01
N GLY A 24 23.13 -9.82 -22.26
CA GLY A 24 24.55 -9.69 -22.62
C GLY A 24 25.21 -8.38 -22.19
N GLN A 25 24.44 -7.45 -21.61
CA GLN A 25 24.89 -6.15 -21.12
C GLN A 25 24.76 -6.03 -19.59
N PHE A 26 24.42 -7.12 -18.89
CA PHE A 26 24.19 -7.13 -17.45
C PHE A 26 25.41 -6.68 -16.65
N ILE A 27 25.19 -5.80 -15.67
CA ILE A 27 26.20 -5.32 -14.72
C ILE A 27 25.92 -5.89 -13.33
N ARG A 28 24.71 -5.64 -12.80
CA ARG A 28 24.29 -6.11 -11.46
C ARG A 28 22.78 -6.05 -11.29
N GLN A 29 22.30 -6.66 -10.20
CA GLN A 29 20.92 -6.56 -9.75
C GLN A 29 20.88 -6.23 -8.26
N ASP A 30 20.09 -5.23 -7.89
CA ASP A 30 19.97 -4.72 -6.53
C ASP A 30 18.49 -4.80 -6.10
N LEU A 31 18.20 -5.47 -4.96
CA LEU A 31 16.91 -5.34 -4.30
C LEU A 31 16.98 -4.15 -3.32
N GLN A 32 16.18 -3.13 -3.60
CA GLN A 32 16.19 -1.86 -2.88
C GLN A 32 14.89 -1.68 -2.11
N GLU A 33 14.99 -1.27 -0.84
CA GLU A 33 13.86 -0.74 -0.10
C GLU A 33 14.02 0.78 0.02
N ASN A 34 13.00 1.50 -0.43
CA ASN A 34 13.00 2.95 -0.48
C ASN A 34 12.01 3.45 0.57
N HIS A 35 12.54 4.03 1.64
CA HIS A 35 11.79 4.57 2.79
C HIS A 35 11.79 6.09 2.74
N PHE A 36 10.64 6.71 2.92
CA PHE A 36 10.49 8.15 2.77
C PHE A 36 10.24 8.84 4.11
N LEU A 37 10.85 10.00 4.27
CA LEU A 37 10.71 10.85 5.44
C LEU A 37 10.11 12.20 5.01
N ASP A 38 9.06 12.62 5.69
CA ASP A 38 8.38 13.89 5.47
C ASP A 38 7.57 14.19 6.73
N THR A 39 7.12 15.42 6.84
CA THR A 39 6.07 15.87 7.75
C THR A 39 4.71 15.20 7.49
N ALA A 40 3.82 15.25 8.50
CA ALA A 40 2.46 14.72 8.41
C ALA A 40 1.63 15.39 7.29
N GLY A 41 1.83 16.69 7.06
CA GLY A 41 1.16 17.46 6.01
C GLY A 41 1.82 17.34 4.62
N ARG A 42 2.90 16.57 4.50
CA ARG A 42 3.67 16.37 3.25
C ARG A 42 4.31 17.67 2.73
N GLU A 43 4.80 18.52 3.62
CA GLU A 43 5.37 19.81 3.28
C GLU A 43 6.64 19.69 2.42
N PHE A 44 7.45 18.62 2.55
CA PHE A 44 8.63 18.45 1.70
C PHE A 44 8.17 18.13 0.28
N PHE A 45 7.24 17.18 0.14
CA PHE A 45 6.64 16.82 -1.13
C PHE A 45 5.99 18.03 -1.82
N ALA A 46 5.24 18.84 -1.09
CA ALA A 46 4.59 20.05 -1.61
C ALA A 46 5.61 21.08 -2.16
N GLN A 47 6.85 21.05 -1.69
CA GLN A 47 7.96 21.89 -2.16
C GLN A 47 8.83 21.20 -3.24
N GLY A 48 8.45 20.01 -3.69
CA GLY A 48 9.24 19.23 -4.65
C GLY A 48 10.54 18.64 -4.06
N THR A 49 10.58 18.48 -2.74
CA THR A 49 11.68 17.87 -1.98
C THR A 49 11.31 16.46 -1.54
N ILE A 50 12.26 15.53 -1.66
CA ILE A 50 12.13 14.13 -1.29
C ILE A 50 13.30 13.79 -0.39
N LEU A 51 13.03 13.42 0.86
CA LEU A 51 14.01 12.85 1.77
C LEU A 51 13.78 11.34 1.86
N ARG A 52 14.81 10.55 1.57
CA ARG A 52 14.70 9.10 1.42
C ARG A 52 15.87 8.39 2.08
N ILE A 53 15.56 7.30 2.79
CA ILE A 53 16.53 6.27 3.15
C ILE A 53 16.37 5.10 2.20
N ARG A 54 17.44 4.72 1.53
CA ARG A 54 17.48 3.52 0.69
C ARG A 54 18.30 2.44 1.38
N LEU A 55 17.70 1.28 1.59
CA LEU A 55 18.37 0.06 2.04
C LEU A 55 18.58 -0.86 0.83
N ILE A 56 19.75 -1.48 0.72
CA ILE A 56 20.05 -2.45 -0.35
C ILE A 56 20.21 -3.82 0.29
N ALA A 57 19.39 -4.79 -0.09
CA ALA A 57 19.44 -6.13 0.47
C ALA A 57 20.73 -6.87 0.06
N VAL A 58 21.18 -7.79 0.91
CA VAL A 58 22.19 -8.78 0.55
C VAL A 58 21.52 -9.79 -0.38
N PRO A 59 22.06 -10.07 -1.59
CA PRO A 59 21.56 -11.15 -2.42
C PRO A 59 21.60 -12.46 -1.62
N GLN A 60 20.47 -13.13 -1.43
CA GLN A 60 20.49 -14.46 -0.83
C GLN A 60 21.16 -15.42 -1.81
N SER A 61 22.29 -16.01 -1.42
CA SER A 61 22.86 -17.13 -2.18
C SER A 61 21.79 -18.23 -2.30
N PRO A 62 21.68 -18.92 -3.45
CA PRO A 62 20.81 -20.09 -3.55
C PRO A 62 21.38 -21.17 -2.64
N THR A 63 20.92 -21.25 -1.40
CA THR A 63 21.20 -22.37 -0.52
C THR A 63 20.42 -23.57 -1.00
N ASN A 64 21.10 -24.73 -1.05
CA ASN A 64 20.54 -26.00 -1.47
C ASN A 64 19.17 -26.26 -0.82
N SER A 65 18.21 -26.70 -1.63
CA SER A 65 16.79 -26.96 -1.34
C SER A 65 16.51 -27.95 -0.21
N SER A 66 17.52 -28.44 0.50
CA SER A 66 17.41 -29.40 1.61
C SER A 66 17.64 -28.80 3.00
N GLN A 67 17.77 -27.48 3.14
CA GLN A 67 17.90 -26.80 4.46
C GLN A 67 16.85 -25.71 4.73
N GLN A 68 15.83 -25.56 3.87
CA GLN A 68 14.75 -24.58 4.10
C GLN A 68 13.77 -24.97 5.22
N GLU A 69 13.81 -26.21 5.75
CA GLU A 69 12.92 -26.65 6.82
C GLU A 69 13.47 -26.47 8.24
N ALA A 70 14.68 -25.89 8.40
CA ALA A 70 15.33 -25.73 9.71
C ALA A 70 15.64 -24.27 10.12
N ILE A 71 15.09 -23.27 9.43
CA ILE A 71 15.19 -21.86 9.84
C ILE A 71 13.82 -21.39 10.32
N GLY A 72 13.54 -21.62 11.60
CA GLY A 72 12.43 -20.98 12.28
C GLY A 72 12.66 -19.48 12.43
N HIS A 73 11.55 -18.73 12.40
CA HIS A 73 11.35 -17.39 12.94
C HIS A 73 12.26 -16.24 12.43
N GLY A 74 11.69 -15.37 11.58
CA GLY A 74 12.08 -13.96 11.50
C GLY A 74 13.44 -13.67 10.87
N SER A 75 13.74 -14.19 9.67
CA SER A 75 14.85 -13.64 8.90
C SER A 75 14.49 -12.23 8.42
N LEU A 76 14.77 -11.23 9.26
CA LEU A 76 14.87 -9.83 8.85
C LEU A 76 15.73 -9.79 7.60
N LEU A 77 15.22 -9.19 6.51
CA LEU A 77 16.04 -8.92 5.33
C LEU A 77 17.36 -8.30 5.79
N GLN A 78 18.46 -8.97 5.47
CA GLN A 78 19.78 -8.47 5.78
C GLN A 78 20.14 -7.45 4.70
N TYR A 79 20.50 -6.23 5.11
CA TYR A 79 20.90 -5.18 4.18
C TYR A 79 22.42 -5.08 4.15
N SER A 80 22.97 -4.98 2.94
CA SER A 80 24.40 -4.81 2.68
C SER A 80 24.83 -3.36 2.86
N SER A 81 23.94 -2.40 2.60
CA SER A 81 24.23 -0.99 2.68
C SER A 81 22.97 -0.14 2.87
N ALA A 82 23.16 1.08 3.36
CA ALA A 82 22.13 2.09 3.47
C ALA A 82 22.64 3.44 2.95
N LYS A 83 21.75 4.24 2.37
CA LYS A 83 22.03 5.60 1.90
C LYS A 83 20.93 6.55 2.34
N LEU A 84 21.32 7.72 2.84
CA LEU A 84 20.45 8.88 2.93
C LEU A 84 20.48 9.60 1.58
N MET A 85 19.33 9.97 1.04
CA MET A 85 19.20 10.71 -0.19
C MET A 85 18.27 11.90 0.01
N MET A 86 18.65 13.03 -0.59
CA MET A 86 17.74 14.14 -0.83
C MET A 86 17.63 14.39 -2.33
N LYS A 87 16.40 14.46 -2.86
CA LYS A 87 16.10 15.06 -4.16
C LYS A 87 15.35 16.37 -3.94
N ALA A 88 15.70 17.42 -4.66
CA ALA A 88 15.05 18.73 -4.55
C ALA A 88 14.76 19.31 -5.94
N HIS A 89 13.69 20.10 -6.03
CA HIS A 89 13.23 20.74 -7.26
C HIS A 89 13.07 19.73 -8.39
N THR A 90 12.41 18.60 -8.10
CA THR A 90 12.19 17.56 -9.10
C THR A 90 11.15 18.03 -10.10
N HIS A 91 11.54 18.07 -11.38
CA HIS A 91 10.66 18.31 -12.51
C HIS A 91 10.67 17.09 -13.42
N VAL A 92 9.49 16.64 -13.85
CA VAL A 92 9.30 15.52 -14.78
C VAL A 92 8.42 16.02 -15.91
N GLU A 93 8.90 15.91 -17.14
CA GLU A 93 8.20 16.36 -18.34
C GLU A 93 8.65 15.48 -19.52
N ASP A 94 7.69 14.92 -20.24
CA ASP A 94 7.92 14.06 -21.42
C ASP A 94 8.98 12.96 -21.19
N GLY A 95 8.91 12.29 -20.03
CA GLY A 95 9.85 11.21 -19.67
C GLY A 95 11.23 11.69 -19.28
N SER A 96 11.51 12.99 -19.34
CA SER A 96 12.74 13.59 -18.83
C SER A 96 12.54 14.01 -17.39
N GLN A 97 13.42 13.57 -16.49
CA GLN A 97 13.46 14.01 -15.11
C GLN A 97 14.72 14.82 -14.84
N ILE A 98 14.54 16.01 -14.26
CA ILE A 98 15.61 16.88 -13.81
C ILE A 98 15.44 17.12 -12.31
N SER A 99 16.47 16.87 -11.52
CA SER A 99 16.44 17.13 -10.08
C SER A 99 17.82 17.47 -9.53
N TRP A 100 17.88 18.30 -8.49
CA TRP A 100 19.05 18.27 -7.61
C TRP A 100 19.01 16.97 -6.80
N THR A 101 20.14 16.29 -6.65
CA THR A 101 20.21 15.01 -5.93
C THR A 101 21.55 14.90 -5.22
N ALA A 102 21.50 14.49 -3.96
CA ALA A 102 22.66 14.11 -3.17
C ALA A 102 22.38 12.77 -2.48
N GLU A 103 23.42 11.94 -2.37
CA GLU A 103 23.40 10.66 -1.67
C GLU A 103 24.59 10.61 -0.70
N GLU A 104 24.33 10.18 0.53
CA GLU A 104 25.35 9.98 1.56
C GLU A 104 25.20 8.56 2.12
N ALA A 105 26.31 7.81 2.16
CA ALA A 105 26.31 6.48 2.75
C ALA A 105 26.16 6.61 4.28
N ILE A 106 25.29 5.79 4.86
CA ILE A 106 25.08 5.73 6.31
C ILE A 106 25.11 4.28 6.79
N PRO A 107 25.48 4.01 8.05
CA PRO A 107 25.38 2.67 8.60
C PRO A 107 23.93 2.16 8.57
N VAL A 108 23.74 0.86 8.30
CA VAL A 108 22.41 0.24 8.24
C VAL A 108 21.67 0.40 9.58
N ASP A 109 22.37 0.26 10.71
CA ASP A 109 21.77 0.43 12.03
C ASP A 109 21.32 1.87 12.28
N THR A 110 22.13 2.86 11.85
CA THR A 110 21.75 4.27 11.89
C THR A 110 20.52 4.54 11.02
N ALA A 111 20.47 3.96 9.82
CA ALA A 111 19.30 4.08 8.94
C ALA A 111 18.04 3.52 9.60
N ARG A 112 18.11 2.33 10.19
CA ARG A 112 16.98 1.71 10.93
C ARG A 112 16.56 2.54 12.15
N ALA A 113 17.51 3.10 12.88
CA ALA A 113 17.23 3.99 13.99
C ALA A 113 16.48 5.24 13.52
N ILE A 114 16.91 5.87 12.41
CA ILE A 114 16.23 7.03 11.84
C ILE A 114 14.80 6.67 11.41
N LEU A 115 14.60 5.51 10.78
CA LEU A 115 13.25 5.07 10.40
C LEU A 115 12.32 4.85 11.60
N THR A 116 12.88 4.52 12.76
CA THR A 116 12.13 4.32 14.00
C THR A 116 11.84 5.66 14.71
N THR A 117 12.79 6.60 14.67
CA THR A 117 12.67 7.92 15.30
C THR A 117 13.12 9.05 14.35
N PRO A 118 12.36 9.36 13.28
CA PRO A 118 12.80 10.30 12.24
C PRO A 118 13.17 11.70 12.76
N ARG A 119 12.48 12.18 13.81
CA ARG A 119 12.76 13.46 14.48
C ARG A 119 14.17 13.54 15.09
N GLN A 120 14.84 12.40 15.28
CA GLN A 120 16.22 12.34 15.77
C GLN A 120 17.26 12.26 14.65
N LEU A 121 16.89 12.49 13.38
CA LEU A 121 17.78 12.41 12.21
C LEU A 121 19.17 13.01 12.46
N TYR A 122 19.24 14.27 12.90
CA TYR A 122 20.50 14.97 13.16
C TYR A 122 21.31 14.32 14.27
N ALA A 123 20.68 14.01 15.40
CA ALA A 123 21.34 13.40 16.55
C ALA A 123 21.89 12.00 16.23
N LEU A 124 21.15 11.22 15.44
CA LEU A 124 21.54 9.86 15.02
C LEU A 124 22.69 9.88 14.02
N LEU A 125 22.69 10.81 13.06
CA LEU A 125 23.82 10.99 12.13
C LEU A 125 25.07 11.45 12.87
N GLN A 126 24.93 12.40 13.80
CA GLN A 126 26.03 12.86 14.65
C GLN A 126 26.59 11.73 15.52
N ALA A 127 25.73 10.94 16.18
CA ALA A 127 26.15 9.80 17.00
C ALA A 127 26.89 8.72 16.17
N ALA A 128 26.55 8.60 14.89
CA ALA A 128 27.23 7.71 13.95
C ALA A 128 28.51 8.31 13.34
N ASN A 129 28.94 9.49 13.78
CA ASN A 129 30.05 10.27 13.20
C ASN A 129 29.90 10.52 11.69
N ILE A 130 28.66 10.64 11.21
CA ILE A 130 28.37 10.99 9.82
C ILE A 130 28.34 12.51 9.71
N VAL A 131 29.35 13.06 9.05
CA VAL A 131 29.39 14.47 8.67
C VAL A 131 28.70 14.59 7.31
N SER A 132 27.50 15.13 7.31
CA SER A 132 26.77 15.45 6.08
C SER A 132 27.28 16.76 5.51
N GLU A 133 28.01 16.69 4.40
CA GLU A 133 28.52 17.89 3.72
C GLU A 133 27.49 18.48 2.75
N THR A 134 26.48 17.70 2.35
CA THR A 134 25.56 18.09 1.27
C THR A 134 24.10 18.09 1.68
N ILE A 135 23.62 17.01 2.31
CA ILE A 135 22.19 16.82 2.57
C ILE A 135 21.72 17.71 3.74
N LEU A 136 22.34 17.60 4.91
CA LEU A 136 21.90 18.35 6.10
C LEU A 136 22.03 19.87 5.94
N PRO A 137 23.14 20.43 5.43
CA PRO A 137 23.24 21.88 5.23
C PRO A 137 22.18 22.41 4.26
N ARG A 138 21.77 21.59 3.27
CA ARG A 138 20.73 21.97 2.32
C ARG A 138 19.34 21.88 2.93
N LEU A 139 19.04 20.82 3.70
CA LEU A 139 17.80 20.71 4.47
C LEU A 139 17.61 21.92 5.39
N GLU A 140 18.65 22.32 6.13
CA GLU A 140 18.58 23.49 7.03
C GLU A 140 18.32 24.81 6.31
N ARG A 141 18.78 24.93 5.05
CA ARG A 141 18.57 26.13 4.23
C ARG A 141 17.18 26.16 3.59
N GLU A 142 16.65 25.01 3.18
CA GLU A 142 15.48 24.92 2.30
C GLU A 142 14.21 24.50 3.01
N VAL A 143 14.33 23.85 4.17
CA VAL A 143 13.21 23.35 4.96
C VAL A 143 13.12 24.11 6.29
N PRO A 144 11.96 24.69 6.64
CA PRO A 144 11.75 25.30 7.94
C PRO A 144 12.09 24.36 9.10
N ARG A 145 12.70 24.89 10.15
CA ARG A 145 13.15 24.08 11.29
C ARG A 145 12.00 23.29 11.94
N GLU A 146 10.83 23.90 12.03
CA GLU A 146 9.62 23.27 12.56
C GLU A 146 9.21 22.00 11.79
N HIS A 147 9.42 21.97 10.47
CA HIS A 147 9.15 20.77 9.67
C HIS A 147 10.20 19.67 9.88
N LEU A 148 11.47 20.05 10.12
CA LEU A 148 12.52 19.10 10.47
C LEU A 148 12.28 18.47 11.85
N ASP A 149 11.82 19.27 12.82
CA ASP A 149 11.47 18.79 14.15
C ASP A 149 10.18 17.94 14.16
N ALA A 150 9.34 18.09 13.12
CA ALA A 150 8.11 17.32 12.89
C ALA A 150 8.27 16.18 11.87
N LEU A 151 9.50 15.76 11.55
CA LEU A 151 9.75 14.72 10.57
C LEU A 151 9.13 13.37 10.99
N GLU A 152 8.52 12.67 10.05
CA GLU A 152 7.85 11.39 10.24
C GLU A 152 8.20 10.39 9.13
N TYR A 153 7.94 9.11 9.41
CA TYR A 153 8.07 8.07 8.42
C TYR A 153 6.80 7.99 7.58
N VAL A 154 6.95 8.16 6.28
CA VAL A 154 5.86 8.27 5.30
C VAL A 154 5.46 6.92 4.71
N GLY A 155 6.32 5.91 4.84
CA GLY A 155 6.14 4.61 4.22
C GLY A 155 7.25 4.28 3.22
N SER A 156 7.05 3.16 2.53
CA SER A 156 8.05 2.59 1.65
C SER A 156 7.46 1.83 0.46
N PHE A 157 8.33 1.57 -0.50
CA PHE A 157 8.14 0.57 -1.54
C PHE A 157 9.48 -0.11 -1.84
N SER A 158 9.43 -1.30 -2.43
CA SER A 158 10.63 -2.01 -2.88
C SER A 158 10.82 -1.89 -4.39
N THR A 159 12.07 -1.95 -4.85
CA THR A 159 12.43 -1.98 -6.26
C THR A 159 13.50 -3.03 -6.48
N LEU A 160 13.22 -4.01 -7.34
CA LEU A 160 14.23 -4.86 -7.94
C LEU A 160 14.79 -4.16 -9.17
N ARG A 161 16.02 -3.65 -9.05
CA ARG A 161 16.70 -2.91 -10.12
C ARG A 161 17.73 -3.79 -10.79
N THR A 162 17.57 -4.01 -12.09
CA THR A 162 18.62 -4.61 -12.93
C THR A 162 19.35 -3.49 -13.66
N VAL A 163 20.68 -3.49 -13.60
CA VAL A 163 21.52 -2.47 -14.24
C VAL A 163 22.25 -3.11 -15.41
N CYS A 164 22.10 -2.53 -16.60
CA CYS A 164 22.74 -2.99 -17.83
C CYS A 164 23.48 -1.85 -18.53
N HIS A 165 24.53 -2.15 -19.30
CA HIS A 165 25.11 -1.18 -20.22
C HIS A 165 24.09 -0.80 -21.30
N PHE A 166 23.98 0.50 -21.58
CA PHE A 166 23.14 1.03 -22.65
C PHE A 166 24.03 1.63 -23.74
N LYS A 167 23.84 1.15 -24.97
CA LYS A 167 24.57 1.67 -26.14
C LYS A 167 23.84 2.91 -26.64
N SER A 168 24.38 4.06 -26.28
CA SER A 168 23.93 5.37 -26.73
C SER A 168 24.97 5.97 -27.68
N GLU A 169 24.52 6.49 -28.82
CA GLU A 169 25.37 7.22 -29.76
C GLU A 169 25.56 8.66 -29.29
N ALA A 170 24.53 9.26 -28.70
CA ALA A 170 24.56 10.60 -28.12
C ALA A 170 25.54 10.72 -26.94
N GLN A 171 25.56 9.72 -26.04
CA GLN A 171 26.49 9.69 -24.91
C GLN A 171 27.01 8.27 -24.61
N PRO A 172 28.26 7.95 -24.96
CA PRO A 172 28.85 6.66 -24.63
C PRO A 172 28.94 6.40 -23.12
N GLY A 173 28.83 5.13 -22.74
CA GLY A 173 29.02 4.68 -21.35
C GLY A 173 27.80 4.83 -20.44
N LEU A 174 26.63 5.14 -21.00
CA LEU A 174 25.38 5.15 -20.24
C LEU A 174 24.99 3.73 -19.76
N VAL A 175 24.18 3.71 -18.70
CA VAL A 175 23.57 2.49 -18.16
C VAL A 175 22.06 2.63 -18.19
N MET A 176 21.37 1.52 -18.41
CA MET A 176 19.92 1.42 -18.27
C MET A 176 19.59 0.67 -16.99
N HIS A 177 18.74 1.27 -16.17
CA HIS A 177 18.08 0.63 -15.04
C HIS A 177 16.75 0.05 -15.53
N ILE A 178 16.54 -1.25 -15.32
CA ILE A 178 15.28 -1.94 -15.58
C ILE A 178 14.69 -2.28 -14.21
N ASP A 179 13.67 -1.53 -13.83
CA ASP A 179 13.10 -1.55 -12.50
C ASP A 179 11.78 -2.33 -12.48
N LYS A 180 11.66 -3.25 -11.53
CA LYS A 180 10.39 -3.78 -11.05
C LYS A 180 10.13 -3.17 -9.68
N THR A 181 9.17 -2.26 -9.59
CA THR A 181 8.80 -1.59 -8.34
C THR A 181 7.50 -2.15 -7.79
N THR A 182 7.53 -2.59 -6.53
CA THR A 182 6.37 -3.12 -5.81
C THR A 182 5.90 -2.07 -4.81
N TYR A 183 4.78 -1.41 -5.13
CA TYR A 183 4.08 -0.50 -4.24
C TYR A 183 3.10 -1.25 -3.34
N PRO A 184 2.62 -0.63 -2.24
CA PRO A 184 1.51 -1.20 -1.46
C PRO A 184 0.25 -1.50 -2.28
N PHE A 185 0.06 -0.78 -3.39
CA PHE A 185 -1.10 -0.84 -4.28
C PHE A 185 -0.83 -1.53 -5.63
N GLY A 186 0.31 -2.22 -5.79
CA GLY A 186 0.60 -3.05 -6.95
C GLY A 186 1.98 -2.79 -7.58
N GLU A 187 2.26 -3.54 -8.64
CA GLU A 187 3.56 -3.50 -9.33
C GLU A 187 3.57 -2.54 -10.52
N ARG A 188 4.75 -1.98 -10.79
CA ARG A 188 5.06 -1.19 -11.99
C ARG A 188 6.44 -1.54 -12.50
N PHE A 189 6.60 -1.36 -13.81
CA PHE A 189 7.85 -1.65 -14.51
C PHE A 189 8.31 -0.39 -15.23
N GLU A 190 9.58 -0.05 -15.08
CA GLU A 190 10.15 1.18 -15.64
C GLU A 190 11.55 0.90 -16.19
N VAL A 191 11.92 1.63 -17.24
CA VAL A 191 13.32 1.81 -17.64
C VAL A 191 13.77 3.23 -17.31
N GLU A 192 14.93 3.37 -16.70
CA GLU A 192 15.56 4.67 -16.43
C GLU A 192 16.98 4.71 -17.02
N VAL A 193 17.36 5.80 -17.67
CA VAL A 193 18.75 6.06 -18.11
C VAL A 193 19.26 7.31 -17.39
N PRO A 194 20.03 7.17 -16.29
CA PRO A 194 20.50 8.30 -15.50
C PRO A 194 21.83 8.88 -16.01
N ASN A 195 22.24 9.99 -15.39
CA ASN A 195 23.54 10.64 -15.57
C ASN A 195 23.76 11.15 -17.01
N ILE A 196 22.70 11.68 -17.60
CA ILE A 196 22.74 12.31 -18.92
C ILE A 196 23.38 13.71 -18.78
N THR A 197 24.36 13.98 -19.62
CA THR A 197 25.11 15.25 -19.69
C THR A 197 25.01 15.93 -21.07
N VAL A 198 24.40 15.24 -22.04
CA VAL A 198 24.03 15.75 -23.37
C VAL A 198 22.54 16.17 -23.37
N PRO A 199 21.99 16.74 -24.46
CA PRO A 199 20.55 17.02 -24.53
C PRO A 199 19.73 15.75 -24.24
N VAL A 200 18.83 15.83 -23.25
CA VAL A 200 18.07 14.66 -22.76
C VAL A 200 17.18 14.04 -23.84
N HIS A 201 16.70 14.85 -24.77
CA HIS A 201 15.88 14.42 -25.90
C HIS A 201 16.62 13.42 -26.80
N ASP A 202 17.90 13.62 -27.07
CA ASP A 202 18.69 12.73 -27.93
C ASP A 202 18.76 11.31 -27.32
N VAL A 203 18.95 11.22 -26.00
CA VAL A 203 18.94 9.94 -25.29
C VAL A 203 17.52 9.37 -25.18
N ALA A 204 16.50 10.22 -25.04
CA ALA A 204 15.10 9.79 -25.00
C ALA A 204 14.66 9.15 -26.33
N GLU A 205 15.06 9.74 -27.46
CA GLU A 205 14.83 9.18 -28.81
C GLU A 205 15.50 7.82 -28.97
N GLU A 206 16.73 7.66 -28.50
CA GLU A 206 17.43 6.36 -28.54
C GLU A 206 16.75 5.29 -27.68
N VAL A 207 16.28 5.65 -26.48
CA VAL A 207 15.50 4.75 -25.61
C VAL A 207 14.18 4.36 -26.30
N ALA A 208 13.46 5.33 -26.86
CA ALA A 208 12.22 5.09 -27.59
C ALA A 208 12.44 4.18 -28.83
N ALA A 209 13.51 4.44 -29.59
CA ALA A 209 13.89 3.64 -30.75
C ALA A 209 14.23 2.20 -30.36
N PHE A 210 14.99 2.01 -29.27
CA PHE A 210 15.29 0.68 -28.73
C PHE A 210 14.02 -0.08 -28.34
N LEU A 211 13.12 0.53 -27.58
CA LEU A 211 11.87 -0.12 -27.13
C LEU A 211 10.96 -0.44 -28.32
N THR A 212 10.80 0.50 -29.26
CA THR A 212 9.96 0.34 -30.45
C THR A 212 10.48 -0.76 -31.38
N ALA A 213 11.79 -0.77 -31.67
CA ALA A 213 12.40 -1.76 -32.55
C ALA A 213 12.27 -3.20 -32.03
N ASN A 214 12.08 -3.36 -30.72
CA ASN A 214 11.91 -4.65 -30.05
C ASN A 214 10.45 -4.95 -29.68
N GLY A 215 9.48 -4.15 -30.16
CA GLY A 215 8.05 -4.37 -29.92
C GLY A 215 7.64 -4.26 -28.45
N ILE A 216 8.32 -3.43 -27.66
CA ILE A 216 8.01 -3.19 -26.26
C ILE A 216 7.10 -1.95 -26.16
N PRO A 217 5.81 -2.09 -25.82
CA PRO A 217 4.93 -0.97 -25.56
C PRO A 217 5.43 -0.19 -24.33
N PHE A 218 5.51 1.13 -24.49
CA PHE A 218 5.97 2.02 -23.43
C PHE A 218 5.25 3.37 -23.48
N GLU A 219 5.28 4.08 -22.36
CA GLU A 219 4.87 5.47 -22.23
C GLU A 219 5.97 6.22 -21.47
N PHE A 220 6.27 7.45 -21.87
CA PHE A 220 7.20 8.29 -21.12
C PHE A 220 6.56 8.68 -19.77
N ALA A 221 7.34 8.61 -18.70
CA ALA A 221 6.81 8.85 -17.36
C ALA A 221 6.54 10.34 -17.13
N GLU A 222 5.33 10.69 -16.68
CA GLU A 222 4.95 12.06 -16.29
C GLU A 222 5.16 12.33 -14.79
N GLU A 223 5.42 11.30 -14.01
CA GLU A 223 5.62 11.40 -12.56
C GLU A 223 6.74 10.48 -12.08
N SER A 224 7.39 10.88 -10.99
CA SER A 224 8.39 10.05 -10.32
C SER A 224 7.76 8.90 -9.53
N LYS A 225 8.55 7.86 -9.24
CA LYS A 225 8.12 6.74 -8.39
C LYS A 225 7.55 7.19 -7.04
N PHE A 226 8.07 8.26 -6.45
CA PHE A 226 7.59 8.78 -5.16
C PHE A 226 6.27 9.54 -5.30
N GLN A 227 6.11 10.39 -6.34
CA GLN A 227 4.80 11.01 -6.64
C GLN A 227 3.72 9.94 -6.81
N ARG A 228 4.02 8.90 -7.59
CA ARG A 228 3.11 7.76 -7.75
C ARG A 228 2.79 7.05 -6.45
N PHE A 229 3.79 6.87 -5.57
CA PHE A 229 3.57 6.32 -4.24
C PHE A 229 2.62 7.19 -3.41
N VAL A 230 2.86 8.50 -3.33
CA VAL A 230 2.00 9.43 -2.59
C VAL A 230 0.58 9.42 -3.15
N HIS A 231 0.42 9.55 -4.46
CA HIS A 231 -0.87 9.49 -5.14
C HIS A 231 -1.57 8.15 -4.91
N GLY A 232 -0.87 7.03 -5.02
CA GLY A 232 -1.45 5.70 -4.85
C GLY A 232 -1.84 5.39 -3.40
N VAL A 233 -1.07 5.85 -2.41
CA VAL A 233 -1.44 5.76 -0.98
C VAL A 233 -2.63 6.65 -0.65
N GLN A 234 -2.73 7.83 -1.27
CA GLN A 234 -3.91 8.70 -1.13
C GLN A 234 -5.13 8.14 -1.89
N ALA A 235 -4.91 7.43 -3.00
CA ALA A 235 -5.94 6.88 -3.87
C ALA A 235 -6.39 5.46 -3.51
N THR A 236 -5.64 4.72 -2.68
CA THR A 236 -6.15 3.49 -2.05
C THR A 236 -7.40 3.87 -1.28
N LYS A 237 -8.55 3.41 -1.77
CA LYS A 237 -9.91 3.82 -1.36
C LYS A 237 -10.16 3.44 0.10
N SER A 238 -9.62 4.22 1.03
CA SER A 238 -10.10 4.24 2.42
C SER A 238 -11.48 4.87 2.38
N SER A 239 -12.50 4.04 2.46
CA SER A 239 -13.90 4.48 2.47
C SER A 239 -14.39 4.45 3.91
N SER A 240 -14.89 5.58 4.41
CA SER A 240 -15.44 5.70 5.78
C SER A 240 -16.90 6.11 5.70
N HIS A 241 -17.79 5.23 6.16
CA HIS A 241 -19.24 5.44 6.05
C HIS A 241 -19.96 4.96 7.31
N MET A 242 -21.09 5.60 7.58
CA MET A 242 -22.06 5.07 8.52
C MET A 242 -22.92 4.04 7.79
N VAL A 243 -23.03 2.85 8.37
CA VAL A 243 -23.86 1.76 7.83
C VAL A 243 -25.02 1.53 8.79
N GLN A 244 -26.23 1.48 8.23
CA GLN A 244 -27.42 1.04 8.94
C GLN A 244 -27.95 -0.21 8.26
N ASP A 245 -28.06 -1.28 9.05
CA ASP A 245 -28.46 -2.60 8.60
C ASP A 245 -29.69 -3.07 9.38
N VAL A 246 -30.59 -3.80 8.71
CA VAL A 246 -31.56 -4.68 9.38
C VAL A 246 -31.10 -6.11 9.19
N LYS A 247 -30.96 -6.86 10.29
CA LYS A 247 -30.48 -8.23 10.35
C LYS A 247 -31.60 -9.15 10.84
N VAL A 248 -31.92 -10.15 10.03
CA VAL A 248 -32.91 -11.18 10.35
C VAL A 248 -32.22 -12.54 10.30
N VAL A 249 -32.27 -13.27 11.41
CA VAL A 249 -31.73 -14.63 11.47
C VAL A 249 -32.73 -15.60 10.84
N LEU A 250 -32.25 -16.52 10.02
CA LEU A 250 -33.03 -17.63 9.49
C LEU A 250 -32.70 -18.90 10.26
N ASP A 251 -33.72 -19.63 10.70
CA ASP A 251 -33.54 -20.79 11.58
C ASP A 251 -33.00 -22.05 10.88
N SER A 252 -32.90 -22.04 9.55
CA SER A 252 -32.57 -23.25 8.77
C SER A 252 -32.06 -22.95 7.36
N VAL A 253 -31.32 -23.91 6.81
CA VAL A 253 -30.87 -23.91 5.42
C VAL A 253 -32.05 -23.92 4.43
N GLU A 254 -33.17 -24.58 4.77
CA GLU A 254 -34.40 -24.52 3.97
C GLU A 254 -34.97 -23.10 3.95
N GLY A 255 -34.81 -22.34 5.02
CA GLY A 255 -35.13 -20.90 5.07
C GLY A 255 -34.31 -20.11 4.06
N VAL A 256 -32.99 -20.30 4.06
CA VAL A 256 -32.07 -19.67 3.09
C VAL A 256 -32.45 -20.02 1.66
N GLN A 257 -32.72 -21.30 1.37
CA GLN A 257 -33.08 -21.77 0.04
C GLN A 257 -34.41 -21.15 -0.42
N ARG A 258 -35.42 -21.09 0.46
CA ARG A 258 -36.71 -20.45 0.14
C ARG A 258 -36.55 -18.96 -0.14
N VAL A 259 -35.80 -18.23 0.68
CA VAL A 259 -35.56 -16.79 0.47
C VAL A 259 -34.81 -16.58 -0.84
N SER A 260 -33.72 -17.33 -1.06
CA SER A 260 -32.91 -17.21 -2.28
C SER A 260 -33.71 -17.54 -3.54
N ALA A 261 -34.50 -18.62 -3.54
CA ALA A 261 -35.32 -19.00 -4.68
C ALA A 261 -36.36 -17.93 -5.06
N ASN A 262 -36.95 -17.24 -4.07
CA ASN A 262 -37.90 -16.16 -4.32
C ASN A 262 -37.23 -14.87 -4.82
N LEU A 263 -35.93 -14.69 -4.55
CA LEU A 263 -35.17 -13.51 -4.92
C LEU A 263 -34.27 -13.73 -6.15
N GLU A 264 -34.25 -14.93 -6.72
CA GLU A 264 -33.28 -15.33 -7.74
C GLU A 264 -33.28 -14.42 -8.98
N SER A 265 -34.46 -13.92 -9.39
CA SER A 265 -34.58 -12.97 -10.51
C SER A 265 -33.93 -11.61 -10.25
N PHE A 266 -33.60 -11.30 -9.00
CA PHE A 266 -32.96 -10.05 -8.56
C PHE A 266 -31.50 -10.26 -8.15
N LEU A 267 -30.93 -11.45 -8.37
CA LEU A 267 -29.56 -11.76 -7.99
C LEU A 267 -28.58 -10.89 -8.77
N LEU A 268 -27.78 -10.11 -8.04
CA LEU A 268 -26.72 -9.26 -8.59
C LEU A 268 -25.38 -9.97 -8.59
N SER A 269 -25.06 -10.66 -7.49
CA SER A 269 -23.78 -11.35 -7.34
C SER A 269 -23.83 -12.39 -6.24
N GLU A 270 -22.98 -13.40 -6.37
CA GLU A 270 -22.62 -14.32 -5.28
C GLU A 270 -21.13 -14.14 -4.96
N LYS A 271 -20.80 -14.13 -3.67
CA LYS A 271 -19.45 -13.91 -3.17
C LYS A 271 -19.10 -14.96 -2.14
N GLN A 272 -17.91 -15.54 -2.26
CA GLN A 272 -17.30 -16.33 -1.22
C GLN A 272 -16.25 -15.48 -0.50
N GLN A 273 -16.39 -15.34 0.82
CA GLN A 273 -15.58 -14.47 1.65
C GLN A 273 -14.98 -15.23 2.82
N ASP A 274 -13.67 -15.23 2.96
CA ASP A 274 -12.99 -15.68 4.16
C ASP A 274 -12.66 -14.45 5.02
N ASN A 275 -13.06 -14.48 6.29
CA ASN A 275 -12.89 -13.36 7.22
C ASN A 275 -12.04 -13.83 8.40
N THR A 276 -10.90 -13.16 8.62
CA THR A 276 -10.04 -13.36 9.79
C THR A 276 -10.14 -12.11 10.67
N PHE A 277 -10.42 -12.31 11.96
CA PHE A 277 -10.62 -11.24 12.92
C PHE A 277 -9.42 -11.08 13.82
N TYR A 278 -9.14 -9.84 14.20
CA TYR A 278 -8.04 -9.47 15.05
C TYR A 278 -8.50 -8.52 16.15
N ASP A 279 -7.84 -8.63 17.29
CA ASP A 279 -7.94 -7.68 18.39
C ASP A 279 -6.53 -7.43 18.94
N GLY A 280 -6.40 -6.45 19.82
CA GLY A 280 -5.22 -6.31 20.64
C GLY A 280 -5.12 -7.42 21.69
N PHE A 281 -3.98 -7.47 22.37
CA PHE A 281 -3.71 -8.52 23.35
C PHE A 281 -4.52 -8.38 24.64
N ASP A 282 -5.00 -7.17 24.91
CA ASP A 282 -5.80 -6.80 26.08
C ASP A 282 -7.27 -6.54 25.68
N ASP A 283 -7.70 -7.07 24.53
CA ASP A 283 -9.05 -6.93 23.97
C ASP A 283 -9.47 -5.47 23.77
N GLU A 284 -8.53 -4.61 23.36
CA GLU A 284 -8.71 -3.16 23.24
C GLU A 284 -9.85 -2.74 22.29
N LEU A 285 -10.06 -3.48 21.19
CA LEU A 285 -11.14 -3.21 20.24
C LEU A 285 -12.48 -3.69 20.80
N ALA A 286 -12.55 -4.94 21.26
CA ALA A 286 -13.76 -5.50 21.83
C ALA A 286 -14.26 -4.70 23.05
N ALA A 287 -13.36 -4.24 23.91
CA ALA A 287 -13.67 -3.38 25.06
C ALA A 287 -14.36 -2.05 24.67
N ARG A 288 -14.27 -1.67 23.39
CA ARG A 288 -14.87 -0.45 22.83
C ARG A 288 -15.94 -0.73 21.78
N GLY A 289 -16.43 -1.97 21.70
CA GLY A 289 -17.45 -2.36 20.73
C GLY A 289 -16.99 -2.21 19.28
N ALA A 290 -15.70 -2.47 19.04
CA ALA A 290 -15.09 -2.42 17.72
C ALA A 290 -14.47 -3.78 17.36
N PHE A 291 -14.27 -4.02 16.07
CA PHE A 291 -13.49 -5.14 15.59
C PHE A 291 -12.71 -4.80 14.32
N PHE A 292 -11.54 -5.40 14.20
CA PHE A 292 -10.72 -5.35 13.00
C PHE A 292 -10.75 -6.71 12.30
N ARG A 293 -10.97 -6.72 10.99
CA ARG A 293 -10.91 -7.94 10.19
C ARG A 293 -10.16 -7.75 8.89
N LEU A 294 -9.51 -8.81 8.45
CA LEU A 294 -9.07 -8.99 7.08
C LEU A 294 -10.08 -9.88 6.36
N ARG A 295 -10.54 -9.42 5.19
CA ARG A 295 -11.43 -10.16 4.31
C ARG A 295 -10.70 -10.55 3.04
N HIS A 296 -10.86 -11.79 2.62
CA HIS A 296 -10.48 -12.30 1.31
C HIS A 296 -11.75 -12.64 0.53
N GLU A 297 -12.00 -11.95 -0.58
CA GLU A 297 -12.99 -12.40 -1.57
C GLU A 297 -12.32 -13.40 -2.52
N VAL A 298 -12.67 -14.68 -2.36
CA VAL A 298 -12.01 -15.81 -3.03
C VAL A 298 -12.10 -15.66 -4.56
N HIS A 299 -13.31 -15.38 -5.05
CA HIS A 299 -13.54 -15.10 -6.46
C HIS A 299 -13.13 -13.66 -6.79
N GLY A 300 -12.00 -13.53 -7.48
CA GLY A 300 -11.38 -12.24 -7.81
C GLY A 300 -10.12 -11.95 -7.00
N ASN A 301 -9.76 -12.81 -6.03
CA ASN A 301 -8.55 -12.71 -5.23
C ASN A 301 -8.32 -11.31 -4.62
N ARG A 302 -9.37 -10.73 -4.04
CA ARG A 302 -9.33 -9.37 -3.47
C ARG A 302 -9.24 -9.42 -1.96
N PHE A 303 -8.45 -8.51 -1.40
CA PHE A 303 -8.30 -8.39 0.05
C PHE A 303 -8.74 -7.02 0.54
N ALA A 304 -9.38 -6.99 1.70
CA ALA A 304 -9.78 -5.75 2.36
C ALA A 304 -9.58 -5.83 3.86
N ALA A 305 -8.93 -4.82 4.43
CA ALA A 305 -8.90 -4.54 5.86
C ALA A 305 -10.14 -3.72 6.23
N VAL A 306 -10.88 -4.15 7.26
CA VAL A 306 -12.12 -3.50 7.70
C VAL A 306 -12.06 -3.28 9.20
N LEU A 307 -12.20 -2.02 9.62
CA LEU A 307 -12.42 -1.63 11.01
C LEU A 307 -13.90 -1.23 11.16
N LYS A 308 -14.62 -1.91 12.05
CA LYS A 308 -15.98 -1.56 12.43
C LYS A 308 -16.00 -1.08 13.86
N GLU A 309 -16.76 -0.02 14.10
CA GLU A 309 -16.86 0.63 15.41
C GLU A 309 -18.30 0.93 15.78
N HIS A 310 -18.55 1.06 17.09
CA HIS A 310 -19.84 1.46 17.64
C HIS A 310 -20.98 0.59 17.11
N GLN A 311 -20.82 -0.73 17.23
CA GLN A 311 -21.88 -1.66 16.84
C GLN A 311 -23.01 -1.65 17.87
N ASP A 312 -24.00 -0.79 17.63
CA ASP A 312 -25.23 -0.77 18.41
C ASP A 312 -26.27 -1.64 17.70
N VAL A 313 -26.73 -2.70 18.38
CA VAL A 313 -27.79 -3.59 17.90
C VAL A 313 -29.02 -3.44 18.80
N ASP A 314 -30.14 -3.03 18.21
CA ASP A 314 -31.43 -2.95 18.89
C ASP A 314 -32.51 -3.54 17.98
N SER A 315 -33.20 -4.57 18.47
CA SER A 315 -34.39 -5.15 17.83
C SER A 315 -34.20 -5.51 16.34
N GLY A 316 -33.03 -6.08 15.99
CA GLY A 316 -32.68 -6.45 14.62
C GLY A 316 -32.15 -5.31 13.75
N SER A 317 -32.19 -4.06 14.22
CA SER A 317 -31.49 -2.94 13.61
C SER A 317 -30.07 -2.86 14.13
N GLN A 318 -29.12 -2.54 13.26
CA GLN A 318 -27.73 -2.33 13.60
C GLN A 318 -27.22 -1.03 12.98
N VAL A 319 -26.51 -0.22 13.76
CA VAL A 319 -25.73 0.93 13.27
C VAL A 319 -24.26 0.69 13.58
N ASN A 320 -23.37 1.01 12.64
CA ASN A 320 -21.94 1.09 12.91
C ASN A 320 -21.24 2.12 12.03
N TRP A 321 -20.06 2.51 12.47
CA TRP A 321 -19.08 3.17 11.62
C TRP A 321 -18.17 2.11 11.00
N THR A 322 -17.97 2.19 9.70
CA THR A 322 -17.08 1.27 8.97
C THR A 322 -16.01 2.07 8.24
N GLN A 323 -14.74 1.72 8.49
CA GLN A 323 -13.62 2.08 7.64
C GLN A 323 -13.13 0.82 6.89
N GLU A 324 -12.98 0.92 5.58
CA GLU A 324 -12.55 -0.18 4.72
C GLU A 324 -11.40 0.27 3.83
N LEU A 325 -10.38 -0.56 3.74
CA LEU A 325 -9.18 -0.36 2.93
C LEU A 325 -8.92 -1.60 2.07
N GLU A 326 -8.92 -1.43 0.75
CA GLU A 326 -8.49 -2.48 -0.19
C GLU A 326 -6.96 -2.69 -0.08
N LEU A 327 -6.54 -3.95 -0.04
CA LEU A 327 -5.15 -4.37 0.16
C LEU A 327 -4.65 -5.18 -1.04
N SER A 328 -3.36 -5.05 -1.33
CA SER A 328 -2.69 -6.01 -2.21
C SER A 328 -2.57 -7.39 -1.53
N PRO A 329 -2.48 -8.48 -2.30
CA PRO A 329 -2.28 -9.82 -1.76
C PRO A 329 -1.06 -9.93 -0.83
N ASP A 330 0.07 -9.29 -1.17
CA ASP A 330 1.29 -9.35 -0.37
C ASP A 330 1.09 -8.73 1.02
N VAL A 331 0.43 -7.57 1.09
CA VAL A 331 0.12 -6.90 2.37
C VAL A 331 -0.85 -7.75 3.17
N ALA A 332 -1.88 -8.33 2.53
CA ALA A 332 -2.83 -9.19 3.22
C ALA A 332 -2.18 -10.46 3.77
N HIS A 333 -1.29 -11.11 3.02
CA HIS A 333 -0.52 -12.27 3.48
C HIS A 333 0.43 -11.90 4.61
N ALA A 334 1.06 -10.72 4.55
CA ALA A 334 1.87 -10.23 5.66
C ALA A 334 1.04 -10.06 6.94
N ILE A 335 -0.19 -9.54 6.85
CA ILE A 335 -1.12 -9.42 8.00
C ILE A 335 -1.53 -10.81 8.53
N LEU A 336 -1.81 -11.77 7.65
CA LEU A 336 -2.17 -13.14 8.06
C LEU A 336 -1.02 -13.80 8.83
N HIS A 337 0.22 -13.54 8.46
CA HIS A 337 1.41 -14.10 9.08
C HIS A 337 1.84 -13.35 10.35
N ASP A 338 1.94 -12.02 10.27
CA ASP A 338 2.25 -11.12 11.39
C ASP A 338 1.32 -9.90 11.37
N PRO A 339 0.17 -9.96 12.06
CA PRO A 339 -0.79 -8.87 12.04
C PRO A 339 -0.26 -7.62 12.76
N THR A 340 0.71 -7.75 13.67
CA THR A 340 1.28 -6.60 14.39
C THR A 340 2.07 -5.70 13.45
N GLY A 341 2.70 -6.26 12.42
CA GLY A 341 3.41 -5.49 11.39
C GLY A 341 2.55 -4.45 10.68
N PHE A 342 1.22 -4.64 10.61
CA PHE A 342 0.29 -3.67 10.04
C PHE A 342 0.29 -2.34 10.78
N LEU A 343 0.47 -2.34 12.11
CA LEU A 343 0.46 -1.13 12.94
C LEU A 343 1.64 -0.19 12.65
N ALA A 344 2.72 -0.72 12.06
CA ALA A 344 3.85 0.10 11.61
C ALA A 344 3.47 1.06 10.48
N GLN A 345 2.35 0.81 9.79
CA GLN A 345 1.84 1.65 8.71
C GLN A 345 1.01 2.85 9.21
N ALA A 346 0.89 3.08 10.52
CA ALA A 346 0.07 4.17 11.06
C ALA A 346 0.40 5.57 10.51
N GLY A 347 1.64 5.83 10.07
CA GLY A 347 2.02 7.12 9.44
C GLY A 347 1.55 7.30 7.98
N SER A 348 1.01 6.25 7.36
CA SER A 348 0.60 6.24 5.95
C SER A 348 -0.73 5.56 5.68
N ASN A 349 -1.33 4.94 6.70
CA ASN A 349 -2.55 4.15 6.61
C ASN A 349 -3.52 4.56 7.72
N ALA A 350 -4.61 5.22 7.34
CA ALA A 350 -5.59 5.75 8.28
C ALA A 350 -6.27 4.68 9.15
N LEU A 351 -6.38 3.44 8.66
CA LEU A 351 -6.93 2.33 9.42
C LEU A 351 -5.91 1.87 10.48
N ALA A 352 -4.64 1.68 10.10
CA ALA A 352 -3.56 1.38 11.04
C ALA A 352 -3.38 2.49 12.09
N GLN A 353 -3.52 3.75 11.67
CA GLN A 353 -3.51 4.91 12.56
C GLN A 353 -4.65 4.83 13.59
N SER A 354 -5.87 4.54 13.13
CA SER A 354 -7.02 4.38 14.03
C SER A 354 -6.79 3.27 15.06
N LEU A 355 -6.30 2.11 14.65
CA LEU A 355 -5.97 1.03 15.59
C LEU A 355 -4.96 1.49 16.65
N LYS A 356 -3.89 2.17 16.25
CA LYS A 356 -2.79 2.55 17.15
C LYS A 356 -3.14 3.75 18.05
N GLU A 357 -3.59 4.84 17.46
CA GLU A 357 -3.76 6.12 18.15
C GLU A 357 -5.12 6.21 18.84
N LYS A 358 -6.19 5.80 18.14
CA LYS A 358 -7.55 5.88 18.67
C LYS A 358 -7.80 4.72 19.64
N PHE A 359 -7.51 3.48 19.25
CA PHE A 359 -7.78 2.31 20.09
C PHE A 359 -6.64 1.97 21.07
N GLY A 360 -5.43 2.50 20.87
CA GLY A 360 -4.29 2.21 21.74
C GLY A 360 -3.68 0.82 21.49
N VAL A 361 -4.01 0.18 20.36
CA VAL A 361 -3.53 -1.16 20.04
C VAL A 361 -2.04 -1.11 19.74
N THR A 362 -1.25 -1.85 20.53
CA THR A 362 0.21 -1.92 20.36
C THR A 362 0.66 -3.20 19.67
N ARG A 363 -0.15 -4.26 19.76
CA ARG A 363 0.09 -5.58 19.16
C ARG A 363 -1.25 -6.16 18.74
N LEU A 364 -1.28 -6.92 17.65
CA LEU A 364 -2.49 -7.60 17.18
C LEU A 364 -2.34 -9.11 17.32
N ARG A 365 -3.44 -9.78 17.66
CA ARG A 365 -3.59 -11.25 17.63
C ARG A 365 -4.81 -11.63 16.81
N SER A 366 -4.73 -12.77 16.11
CA SER A 366 -5.92 -13.35 15.50
C SER A 366 -6.82 -13.93 16.59
N ILE A 367 -8.10 -13.59 16.57
CA ILE A 367 -9.11 -14.05 17.54
C ILE A 367 -10.06 -15.09 16.95
N GLY A 368 -9.99 -15.33 15.64
CA GLY A 368 -10.80 -16.34 14.96
C GLY A 368 -11.03 -16.03 13.49
N SER A 369 -11.62 -16.99 12.79
CA SER A 369 -12.03 -16.83 11.41
C SER A 369 -13.35 -17.57 11.11
N PHE A 370 -14.02 -17.14 10.05
CA PHE A 370 -15.15 -17.83 9.45
C PHE A 370 -15.22 -17.55 7.95
N SER A 371 -15.91 -18.42 7.22
CA SER A 371 -16.22 -18.20 5.81
C SER A 371 -17.69 -17.84 5.64
N THR A 372 -18.00 -17.02 4.64
CA THR A 372 -19.37 -16.61 4.30
C THR A 372 -19.59 -16.75 2.81
N VAL A 373 -20.64 -17.45 2.44
CA VAL A 373 -21.25 -17.36 1.10
C VAL A 373 -22.34 -16.32 1.17
N ARG A 374 -22.18 -15.24 0.41
CA ARG A 374 -23.07 -14.08 0.39
C ARG A 374 -23.69 -13.93 -0.99
N ARG A 375 -25.02 -14.02 -1.06
CA ARG A 375 -25.81 -13.69 -2.26
C ARG A 375 -26.38 -12.29 -2.10
N VAL A 376 -26.13 -11.42 -3.08
CA VAL A 376 -26.55 -10.01 -3.06
C VAL A 376 -27.64 -9.81 -4.10
N TYR A 377 -28.75 -9.23 -3.68
CA TYR A 377 -29.94 -9.00 -4.49
C TYR A 377 -30.26 -7.50 -4.57
N ALA A 378 -30.79 -7.08 -5.72
CA ALA A 378 -31.37 -5.74 -5.87
C ALA A 378 -32.66 -5.62 -5.06
N TRP A 379 -32.92 -4.45 -4.46
CA TRP A 379 -34.17 -4.16 -3.75
C TRP A 379 -34.86 -2.92 -4.35
N GLU A 380 -35.79 -3.13 -5.28
CA GLU A 380 -36.33 -2.08 -6.17
C GLU A 380 -37.47 -1.21 -5.59
N ASN A 381 -38.01 -1.50 -4.40
CA ASN A 381 -39.25 -0.85 -3.91
C ASN A 381 -39.09 0.22 -2.81
N ALA A 382 -37.90 0.70 -2.52
CA ALA A 382 -37.75 1.79 -1.55
C ALA A 382 -37.93 3.15 -2.24
N THR A 383 -39.15 3.69 -2.20
CA THR A 383 -39.60 4.93 -2.85
C THR A 383 -38.94 6.23 -2.36
N SER A 384 -37.90 6.16 -1.53
CA SER A 384 -37.20 7.30 -0.96
C SER A 384 -35.77 6.90 -0.62
N GLN A 385 -34.85 6.98 -1.59
CA GLN A 385 -33.47 6.52 -1.41
C GLN A 385 -32.43 7.67 -1.39
N PRO A 386 -31.41 7.57 -0.52
CA PRO A 386 -30.10 8.21 -0.75
C PRO A 386 -29.39 7.54 -1.93
N SER A 387 -28.41 8.24 -2.52
CA SER A 387 -27.76 8.00 -3.83
C SER A 387 -27.00 6.67 -4.06
N GLY A 388 -27.37 5.56 -3.43
CA GLY A 388 -26.62 4.29 -3.49
C GLY A 388 -27.41 2.97 -3.53
N GLY A 389 -28.75 2.97 -3.49
CA GLY A 389 -29.54 1.73 -3.53
C GLY A 389 -29.56 0.96 -2.21
N LEU A 390 -30.73 0.44 -1.80
CA LEU A 390 -30.81 -0.63 -0.79
C LEU A 390 -30.42 -1.97 -1.43
N GLN A 391 -29.59 -2.73 -0.73
CA GLN A 391 -29.21 -4.09 -1.13
C GLN A 391 -29.67 -5.08 -0.06
N LEU A 392 -30.27 -6.18 -0.51
CA LEU A 392 -30.54 -7.32 0.35
C LEU A 392 -29.44 -8.36 0.18
N ARG A 393 -28.92 -8.88 1.27
CA ARG A 393 -27.89 -9.91 1.30
C ARG A 393 -28.40 -11.10 2.06
N VAL A 394 -28.20 -12.28 1.51
CA VAL A 394 -28.46 -13.54 2.20
C VAL A 394 -27.12 -14.22 2.43
N ASP A 395 -26.78 -14.39 3.69
CA ASP A 395 -25.49 -14.88 4.15
C ASP A 395 -25.65 -16.29 4.73
N THR A 396 -24.83 -17.21 4.24
CA THR A 396 -24.55 -18.49 4.89
C THR A 396 -23.13 -18.42 5.44
N THR A 397 -23.01 -18.29 6.75
CA THR A 397 -21.74 -18.18 7.46
C THR A 397 -21.40 -19.50 8.11
N THR A 398 -20.21 -20.03 7.82
CA THR A 398 -19.67 -21.25 8.40
C THR A 398 -18.65 -20.90 9.47
N PHE A 399 -19.00 -21.15 10.73
CA PHE A 399 -18.09 -21.08 11.86
C PHE A 399 -17.47 -22.45 12.15
N PRO A 400 -16.37 -22.52 12.92
CA PRO A 400 -15.82 -23.79 13.39
C PRO A 400 -16.79 -24.65 14.21
N PHE A 401 -17.86 -24.06 14.75
CA PHE A 401 -18.85 -24.71 15.61
C PHE A 401 -20.23 -24.86 14.97
N GLY A 402 -20.41 -24.49 13.70
CA GLY A 402 -21.67 -24.65 12.99
C GLY A 402 -21.97 -23.54 11.99
N GLU A 403 -23.11 -23.65 11.33
CA GLU A 403 -23.58 -22.68 10.35
C GLU A 403 -24.54 -21.66 10.95
N HIS A 404 -24.52 -20.45 10.40
CA HIS A 404 -25.45 -19.38 10.72
C HIS A 404 -25.99 -18.76 9.45
N TYR A 405 -27.27 -18.43 9.46
CA TYR A 405 -27.96 -17.93 8.30
C TYR A 405 -28.59 -16.58 8.63
N GLU A 406 -28.28 -15.57 7.83
CA GLU A 406 -28.72 -14.20 8.06
C GLU A 406 -29.21 -13.56 6.76
N VAL A 407 -30.25 -12.74 6.86
CA VAL A 407 -30.64 -11.77 5.83
C VAL A 407 -30.29 -10.38 6.33
N GLU A 408 -29.45 -9.67 5.60
CA GLU A 408 -29.11 -8.27 5.85
C GLU A 408 -29.76 -7.37 4.80
N VAL A 409 -30.40 -6.29 5.23
CA VAL A 409 -30.77 -5.18 4.35
C VAL A 409 -29.89 -3.99 4.72
N THR A 410 -29.01 -3.58 3.80
CA THR A 410 -28.02 -2.53 4.06
C THR A 410 -28.35 -1.23 3.34
N ALA A 411 -28.34 -0.12 4.08
CA ALA A 411 -28.23 1.22 3.54
C ALA A 411 -26.87 1.82 3.90
N LYS A 412 -26.12 2.30 2.89
CA LYS A 412 -24.86 3.04 3.09
C LYS A 412 -25.12 4.54 2.99
N TRP A 413 -24.73 5.29 4.02
CA TRP A 413 -24.83 6.75 4.04
C TRP A 413 -23.43 7.38 3.98
N TRP A 414 -23.23 8.31 3.04
CA TRP A 414 -22.01 9.12 2.98
C TRP A 414 -22.10 10.21 4.04
N SER A 415 -21.25 10.17 5.07
CA SER A 415 -21.14 11.32 5.98
C SER A 415 -20.25 12.39 5.34
N ALA A 416 -20.86 13.39 4.71
CA ALA A 416 -20.27 14.73 4.76
C ALA A 416 -20.33 15.19 6.23
N THR A 417 -19.27 15.83 6.69
CA THR A 417 -19.10 16.39 8.04
C THR A 417 -20.34 17.11 8.56
N SER A 418 -21.17 16.44 9.34
CA SER A 418 -22.10 17.06 10.28
C SER A 418 -22.56 16.03 11.31
N ARG A 419 -22.09 16.19 12.55
CA ARG A 419 -22.67 15.54 13.73
C ARG A 419 -24.10 16.06 13.90
N GLY A 420 -25.07 15.38 13.29
CA GLY A 420 -26.49 15.58 13.52
C GLY A 420 -27.11 14.24 13.91
N HIS A 421 -27.50 14.11 15.18
CA HIS A 421 -28.32 12.98 15.63
C HIS A 421 -29.69 13.07 14.97
N ASN A 422 -29.87 12.40 13.84
CA ASN A 422 -31.20 12.11 13.31
C ASN A 422 -31.60 10.71 13.78
N ASN A 423 -32.33 10.66 14.89
CA ASN A 423 -33.10 9.48 15.28
C ASN A 423 -34.19 9.24 14.24
N ILE A 424 -34.03 8.22 13.40
CA ILE A 424 -35.12 7.66 12.61
C ILE A 424 -35.55 6.38 13.34
N SER A 425 -36.70 6.45 14.00
CA SER A 425 -37.36 5.26 14.54
C SER A 425 -37.98 4.47 13.39
N VAL A 426 -37.55 3.22 13.21
CA VAL A 426 -38.28 2.25 12.38
C VAL A 426 -39.40 1.69 13.27
N ARG A 427 -40.66 1.85 12.82
CA ARG A 427 -41.83 1.20 13.43
C ARG A 427 -42.17 -0.05 12.66
#